data_AF-A0A0G4N9E3-F1
#
_entry.id   AF-A0A0G4N9E3-F1
#
_cell.length_a   1.000
_cell.length_b   1.000
_cell.length_c   1.000
_cell.angle_alpha   90.00
_cell.angle_beta   90.00
_cell.angle_gamma   90.00
#
_symmetry.space_group_name_H-M   'P 1'
#
loop_
_entity.id
_entity.type
_entity.pdbx_description
1 polymer ?
#
loop_
_entity_poly.entity_id
_entity_poly.type
_entity_poly.pdbx_seq_one_letter_code
_entity_poly.pdbx_strand_id
1 'polypeptide(L)' 'LFYDIHEMVRFQVIDEEWHDQAPLGPSQSEEEVLPTPYKIKGSMAMDGLGVCLWWDGEGNEEQEQAV' A
#
# COMPACT_ATOMS: atom_id res chain seq x y z
N LEU A 1 -18.58 -4.16 7.52
CA LEU A 1 -17.76 -2.95 7.36
C LEU A 1 -17.23 -2.95 5.93
N PHE A 2 -17.19 -1.78 5.29
CA PHE A 2 -16.72 -1.62 3.91
C PHE A 2 -15.47 -0.72 3.90
N TYR A 3 -14.65 -0.83 2.86
CA TYR A 3 -13.52 0.05 2.64
C TYR A 3 -13.93 1.20 1.72
N ASP A 4 -13.49 2.42 2.05
CA ASP A 4 -13.73 3.63 1.26
C ASP A 4 -12.43 4.23 0.72
N ILE A 5 -12.56 5.04 -0.33
CA ILE A 5 -11.45 5.80 -0.90
C ILE A 5 -11.08 6.94 0.05
N HIS A 6 -9.78 7.25 0.17
CA HIS A 6 -9.22 8.29 1.05
C HIS A 6 -9.19 7.97 2.55
N GLU A 7 -9.47 6.72 2.94
CA GLU A 7 -9.30 6.26 4.33
C GLU A 7 -7.87 5.75 4.60
N MET A 8 -7.38 6.03 5.81
CA MET A 8 -6.11 5.50 6.28
C MET A 8 -6.25 4.02 6.67
N VAL A 9 -5.32 3.19 6.21
CA VAL A 9 -5.32 1.74 6.46
C VAL A 9 -3.98 1.25 6.96
N ARG A 10 -4.02 0.25 7.87
CA ARG A 10 -2.88 -0.59 8.24
C ARG A 10 -2.95 -1.90 7.44
N PHE A 11 -1.88 -2.23 6.73
CA PHE A 11 -1.75 -3.52 6.04
C PHE A 11 -0.34 -4.08 6.26
N GLN A 12 -0.22 -5.40 6.13
CA GLN A 12 1.06 -6.08 6.16
C GLN A 12 1.53 -6.34 4.73
N VAL A 13 2.79 -6.02 4.42
CA VAL A 13 3.43 -6.46 3.18
C VAL A 13 3.71 -7.96 3.28
N ILE A 14 3.19 -8.74 2.34
CA ILE A 14 3.34 -10.20 2.31
C ILE A 14 4.20 -10.68 1.14
N ASP A 15 4.38 -9.86 0.12
CA ASP A 15 5.16 -10.18 -1.07
C ASP A 15 5.58 -8.91 -1.80
N GLU A 16 6.70 -8.97 -2.50
CA GLU A 16 7.30 -7.87 -3.23
C GLU A 16 7.88 -8.37 -4.57
N GLU A 17 7.58 -7.64 -5.64
CA GLU A 17 8.01 -7.94 -7.01
C GLU A 17 8.77 -6.72 -7.57
N TRP A 18 9.97 -6.95 -8.08
CA TRP A 18 10.77 -5.96 -8.81
C TRP A 18 10.87 -6.37 -10.26
N HIS A 19 10.57 -5.44 -11.16
CA HIS A 19 10.67 -5.66 -12.59
C HIS A 19 11.82 -4.84 -13.16
N ASP A 20 12.69 -5.49 -13.92
CA ASP A 20 13.73 -4.80 -14.67
C ASP A 20 13.10 -3.80 -15.64
N GLN A 21 13.67 -2.60 -15.71
CA GLN A 21 13.24 -1.54 -16.63
C GLN A 21 14.35 -1.19 -17.63
N ALA A 22 15.41 -2.01 -17.69
CA ALA A 22 16.43 -1.86 -18.70
C ALA A 22 15.80 -1.97 -20.11
N PRO A 23 16.12 -1.06 -21.02
CA PRO A 23 15.69 -1.19 -22.41
C PRO A 23 16.21 -2.50 -23.00
N LEU A 24 15.33 -3.29 -23.63
CA LEU A 24 15.68 -4.60 -24.19
C LEU A 24 16.53 -4.51 -25.47
N GLY A 25 16.71 -3.31 -26.01
CA GLY A 25 17.52 -3.03 -27.18
C GLY A 25 17.02 -1.79 -27.93
N PRO A 26 17.65 -1.44 -29.06
CA PRO A 26 17.13 -0.39 -29.94
C PRO A 26 15.82 -0.86 -30.58
N SER A 27 14.67 -0.37 -30.10
CA SER A 27 13.35 -0.77 -30.59
C SER A 27 12.97 -0.06 -31.91
N GLN A 28 12.52 -0.80 -32.93
CA GLN A 28 11.98 -0.22 -34.17
C GLN A 28 10.44 -0.10 -34.20
N SER A 29 9.68 -0.77 -33.34
CA SER A 29 8.24 -0.51 -33.16
C SER A 29 7.63 -1.32 -32.03
N GLU A 30 6.53 -0.78 -31.52
CA GLU A 30 5.57 -1.23 -30.49
C GLU A 30 5.90 -0.79 -29.06
N GLU A 31 4.98 0.01 -28.50
CA GLU A 31 4.92 0.42 -27.10
C GLU A 31 4.75 -0.83 -26.23
N GLU A 32 5.84 -1.50 -25.89
CA GLU A 32 5.82 -2.55 -24.89
C GLU A 32 5.35 -1.94 -23.57
N VAL A 33 4.19 -2.37 -23.08
CA VAL A 33 3.69 -1.99 -21.77
C VAL A 33 4.57 -2.69 -20.74
N LEU A 34 5.62 -2.00 -20.29
CA LEU A 34 6.47 -2.47 -19.23
C LEU A 34 5.67 -2.55 -17.92
N PRO A 35 5.83 -3.63 -17.13
CA PRO A 35 5.23 -3.71 -15.81
C PRO A 35 5.81 -2.60 -14.91
N THR A 36 5.05 -2.19 -13.89
CA THR A 36 5.51 -1.21 -12.90
C THR A 36 6.82 -1.68 -12.26
N PRO A 37 7.85 -0.83 -12.12
CA PRO A 37 9.18 -1.25 -11.65
C PRO A 37 9.17 -1.95 -10.29
N TYR A 38 8.20 -1.61 -9.44
CA TYR A 38 8.05 -2.19 -8.11
C TYR A 38 6.58 -2.36 -7.79
N LYS A 39 6.24 -3.51 -7.21
CA LYS A 39 4.89 -3.87 -6.81
C LYS A 39 4.93 -4.62 -5.49
N ILE A 40 4.04 -4.23 -4.59
CA ILE A 40 3.84 -4.90 -3.30
C ILE A 40 2.48 -5.57 -3.27
N LYS A 41 2.39 -6.72 -2.59
CA LYS A 41 1.11 -7.32 -2.20
C LYS A 41 0.92 -7.15 -0.71
N GLY A 42 -0.21 -6.55 -0.33
CA GLY A 42 -0.61 -6.33 1.05
C GLY A 42 -1.68 -7.31 1.51
N SER A 43 -1.74 -7.59 2.81
CA SER A 43 -2.84 -8.31 3.48
C SER A 43 -3.36 -7.52 4.67
N MET A 44 -4.66 -7.65 4.94
CA MET A 44 -5.35 -7.09 6.11
C MET A 44 -6.10 -8.16 6.90
N ALA A 45 -5.71 -9.43 6.75
CA ALA A 45 -6.46 -10.57 7.31
C ALA A 45 -6.31 -10.78 8.82
N MET A 46 -5.36 -10.08 9.48
CA MET A 46 -5.09 -10.21 10.90
C MET A 46 -5.70 -9.06 11.71
N ASP A 47 -5.97 -9.32 12.98
CA ASP A 47 -6.47 -8.32 13.92
C ASP A 47 -5.53 -7.11 14.01
N GLY A 48 -6.11 -5.91 14.12
CA GLY A 48 -5.37 -4.64 14.11
C GLY A 48 -5.06 -4.07 12.72
N LEU A 49 -5.30 -4.85 11.64
CA LEU A 49 -5.16 -4.40 10.25
C LEU A 49 -6.51 -4.00 9.63
N GLY A 50 -6.48 -3.25 8.54
CA GLY A 50 -7.67 -2.63 7.94
C GLY A 50 -7.72 -1.12 8.21
N VAL A 51 -8.91 -0.52 8.19
CA VAL A 51 -9.07 0.92 8.39
C VAL A 51 -8.66 1.30 9.82
N CYS A 52 -7.81 2.32 9.97
CA CYS A 52 -7.26 2.73 11.27
C CYS A 52 -8.39 3.07 12.27
N LEU A 53 -9.45 3.73 11.80
CA LEU A 53 -10.64 4.09 12.58
C LEU A 53 -11.28 2.90 13.32
N TRP A 54 -11.17 1.67 12.80
CA TRP A 54 -11.76 0.48 13.43
C TRP A 54 -11.05 0.04 14.72
N TRP A 55 -9.84 0.52 14.92
CA TRP A 55 -8.92 0.01 15.93
C TRP A 55 -8.43 1.11 16.88
N ASP A 56 -8.40 2.36 16.43
CA ASP A 56 -7.84 3.50 17.17
C ASP A 56 -8.91 4.18 18.05
N GLY A 57 -9.66 3.39 18.85
CA GLY A 57 -10.69 3.90 19.75
C GLY A 57 -10.15 4.82 20.85
N GLU A 58 -10.71 6.03 20.96
CA GLU A 58 -10.72 7.01 22.07
C GLU A 58 -9.45 7.19 22.93
N GLY A 59 -8.25 6.90 22.40
CA GLY A 59 -7.00 6.97 23.17
C GLY A 59 -6.01 8.06 22.72
N ASN A 60 -6.31 8.80 21.64
CA ASN A 60 -5.35 9.72 21.04
C ASN A 60 -5.65 11.21 21.31
N GLU A 61 -6.74 11.53 21.99
CA GLU A 61 -7.09 12.93 22.33
C GLU A 61 -6.33 13.45 23.57
N GLU A 62 -5.77 12.58 24.41
CA GLU A 62 -5.04 12.99 25.63
C GLU A 62 -3.56 13.34 25.39
N GLN A 63 -2.96 12.95 24.25
CA GLN A 63 -1.54 13.17 24.00
C GLN A 63 -1.23 14.51 23.30
N GLU A 64 -2.23 15.18 22.72
CA GLU A 64 -2.03 16.47 22.02
C GLU A 64 -2.16 17.69 22.96
N GLN A 65 -2.72 17.55 24.16
CA GLN A 65 -2.82 18.64 25.16
C GLN A 65 -1.58 18.75 26.08
N ALA A 66 -0.57 17.89 25.91
CA ALA A 66 0.62 17.83 26.75
C ALA A 66 1.90 18.40 26.10
N VAL A 67 1.77 19.32 25.13
CA VAL A 67 2.90 20.08 24.53
C VAL A 67 2.70 21.57 24.73
#